data_AF-A0A8J6WSR6-F1
#
_entry.id   AF-A0A8J6WSR6-F1
#
_cell.length_a   1.000
_cell.length_b   1.000
_cell.length_c   1.000
_cell.angle_alpha   90.00
_cell.angle_beta   90.00
_cell.angle_gamma   90.00
#
_symmetry.space_group_name_H-M   'P 1'
#
loop_
_entity.id
_entity.type
_entity.pdbx_description
1 polymer ?
#
loop_
_entity_poly.entity_id
_entity_poly.type
_entity_poly.pdbx_seq_one_letter_code
_entity_poly.pdbx_strand_id
1 'polypeptide(L)'
;MAKIKLVSLLSLLGLLGALSYGAVGRSQLPQPSVKLATEPSTSQLLPFEADAAQPQNPVQMTLQALEATGKPLQNANIHVKLLTPPTNPWLPTDFPIVEGTKLLDLAAIAANGQLQFQQMLPIRGDYQLQVEVTPTVANAFAPFQQTLTLSVAENSIKYRNFAILAVILVAVGFGGGWVIGGKQELQPGEIAPQRVRLLLSGAIVVASAALLVVNISAELSHSHEHSHEHEHGDKAIAALPSSLKTQGLEVKLLGHHHATVGEPAELVVRAIDVKTGQPATDVVFDIKAKSLEAGWVAFAHQATPNNQGEFAWQQQFFDGAPHQVEVEVTPKPGAARQFSSFKVAQEIEVEGVEPPLRSRLLGLGYFVSILLVGLGLGLWIQQRRQPRSLLDSKALN
;
A
#
# COMPACT_ATOMS: atom_id res chain seq x y z
N MET A 1 45.47 33.66 53.06
CA MET A 1 45.45 33.62 51.58
C MET A 1 45.46 32.18 51.07
N ALA A 2 44.38 31.41 51.25
CA ALA A 2 44.38 29.96 50.91
C ALA A 2 43.10 29.43 50.21
N LYS A 3 42.04 30.24 50.07
CA LYS A 3 40.73 29.76 49.60
C LYS A 3 40.51 29.81 48.07
N ILE A 4 41.39 30.47 47.31
CA ILE A 4 41.21 30.66 45.85
C ILE A 4 41.75 29.47 45.02
N LYS A 5 42.62 28.61 45.58
CA LYS A 5 43.27 27.53 44.80
C LYS A 5 42.41 26.28 44.54
N LEU A 6 41.39 26.01 45.37
CA LEU A 6 40.62 24.76 45.28
C LEU A 6 39.57 24.79 44.15
N VAL A 7 38.90 25.93 43.96
CA VAL A 7 37.82 26.09 42.96
C VAL A 7 38.38 26.06 41.53
N SER A 8 39.57 26.61 41.32
CA SER A 8 40.30 26.54 40.05
C SER A 8 40.79 25.12 39.71
N LEU A 9 41.07 24.28 40.71
CA LEU A 9 41.49 22.90 40.47
C LEU A 9 40.32 21.99 40.08
N LEU A 10 39.17 22.16 40.75
CA LEU A 10 37.93 21.42 40.47
C LEU A 10 37.35 21.75 39.09
N SER A 11 37.44 23.01 38.65
CA SER A 11 37.01 23.42 37.30
C SER A 11 37.93 22.89 36.20
N LEU A 12 39.24 22.81 36.44
CA LEU A 12 40.18 22.19 35.50
C LEU A 12 39.95 20.67 35.37
N LEU A 13 39.67 19.98 36.49
CA LEU A 13 39.32 18.56 36.51
C LEU A 13 37.97 18.27 35.81
N GLY A 14 36.99 19.17 35.95
CA GLY A 14 35.71 19.08 35.23
C GLY A 14 35.86 19.25 33.71
N LEU A 15 36.72 20.18 33.27
CA LEU A 15 37.02 20.42 31.85
C LEU A 15 37.84 19.27 31.22
N LEU A 16 38.81 18.71 31.95
CA LEU A 16 39.56 17.52 31.52
C LEU A 16 38.67 16.26 31.46
N GLY A 17 37.70 16.13 32.37
CA GLY A 17 36.66 15.09 32.33
C GLY A 17 35.73 15.22 31.12
N ALA A 18 35.28 16.44 30.80
CA ALA A 18 34.43 16.68 29.62
C ALA A 18 35.15 16.41 28.29
N LEU A 19 36.45 16.71 28.20
CA LEU A 19 37.26 16.43 27.00
C LEU A 19 37.58 14.93 26.82
N SER A 20 37.66 14.16 27.90
CA SER A 20 37.88 12.70 27.83
C SER A 20 36.60 11.91 27.55
N TYR A 21 35.42 12.42 27.90
CA TYR A 21 34.13 11.84 27.49
C TYR A 21 33.72 12.21 26.05
N GLY A 22 34.21 13.34 25.51
CA GLY A 22 33.94 13.74 24.13
C GLY A 22 34.69 12.95 23.06
N ALA A 23 35.76 12.23 23.44
CA ALA A 23 36.64 11.51 22.52
C ALA A 23 36.32 10.01 22.37
N VAL A 24 35.27 9.49 23.03
CA VAL A 24 34.69 8.19 22.68
C VAL A 24 33.75 8.37 21.48
N GLY A 25 34.29 8.99 20.42
CA GLY A 25 33.69 8.95 19.11
C GLY A 25 33.64 7.48 18.71
N ARG A 26 32.43 6.94 18.62
CA ARG A 26 32.15 5.56 18.21
C ARG A 26 32.82 5.31 16.86
N SER A 27 34.04 4.78 16.88
CA SER A 27 34.60 4.08 15.74
C SER A 27 33.82 2.77 15.64
N GLN A 28 32.60 2.85 15.10
CA GLN A 28 31.87 1.66 14.71
C GLN A 28 32.73 0.99 13.66
N LEU A 29 33.26 -0.19 13.99
CA LEU A 29 33.91 -1.04 13.01
C LEU A 29 32.97 -1.14 11.81
N PRO A 30 33.46 -1.01 10.58
CA PRO A 30 32.61 -1.09 9.40
C PRO A 30 31.83 -2.42 9.44
N GLN A 31 30.50 -2.34 9.34
CA GLN A 31 29.62 -3.51 9.38
C GLN A 31 29.09 -3.81 7.97
N PRO A 32 28.86 -5.08 7.62
CA PRO A 32 28.14 -5.43 6.41
C PRO A 32 26.75 -4.79 6.43
N SER A 33 26.24 -4.43 5.24
CA SER A 33 24.97 -3.72 5.13
C SER A 33 24.27 -4.01 3.81
N VAL A 34 22.97 -3.74 3.75
CA VAL A 34 22.16 -3.74 2.53
C VAL A 34 21.79 -2.30 2.19
N LYS A 35 21.97 -1.90 0.94
CA LYS A 35 21.46 -0.64 0.40
C LYS A 35 20.22 -0.90 -0.45
N LEU A 36 19.19 -0.08 -0.27
CA LEU A 36 17.98 -0.05 -1.11
C LEU A 36 18.07 1.14 -2.07
N ALA A 37 17.83 0.88 -3.35
CA ALA A 37 17.56 1.89 -4.36
C ALA A 37 16.23 1.60 -5.04
N THR A 38 15.49 2.64 -5.43
CA THR A 38 14.20 2.51 -6.10
C THR A 38 14.14 3.31 -7.40
N GLU A 39 13.35 2.82 -8.35
CA GLU A 39 12.96 3.54 -9.54
C GLU A 39 11.43 3.46 -9.69
N PRO A 40 10.71 4.60 -9.64
CA PRO A 40 11.21 5.96 -9.44
C PRO A 40 11.81 6.19 -8.03
N SER A 41 12.43 7.35 -7.82
CA SER A 41 13.08 7.66 -6.53
C SER A 41 12.06 7.64 -5.38
N THR A 42 12.52 7.39 -4.15
CA THR A 42 11.64 7.28 -2.96
C THR A 42 10.69 8.46 -2.79
N SER A 43 11.13 9.68 -3.13
CA SER A 43 10.31 10.90 -3.06
C SER A 43 9.16 10.98 -4.07
N GLN A 44 9.18 10.14 -5.10
CA GLN A 44 8.20 10.10 -6.19
C GLN A 44 7.29 8.87 -6.12
N LEU A 45 7.43 8.04 -5.08
CA LEU A 45 6.60 6.86 -4.91
C LEU A 45 5.20 7.28 -4.47
N LEU A 46 4.21 6.77 -5.20
CA LEU A 46 2.80 6.92 -4.91
C LEU A 46 2.17 5.53 -4.73
N PRO A 47 1.13 5.41 -3.88
CA PRO A 47 0.38 4.18 -3.78
C PRO A 47 -0.38 3.89 -5.08
N PHE A 48 -0.81 2.64 -5.22
CA PHE A 48 -1.73 2.22 -6.27
C PHE A 48 -3.05 3.01 -6.20
N GLU A 49 -3.54 3.40 -7.36
CA GLU A 49 -4.83 4.07 -7.55
C GLU A 49 -5.57 3.41 -8.71
N ALA A 50 -6.64 2.67 -8.40
CA ALA A 50 -7.45 1.98 -9.40
C ALA A 50 -8.05 2.94 -10.45
N ASP A 51 -8.44 4.14 -10.00
CA ASP A 51 -9.04 5.19 -10.85
C ASP A 51 -8.00 6.13 -11.49
N ALA A 52 -6.72 5.74 -11.50
CA ALA A 52 -5.67 6.59 -12.08
C ALA A 52 -5.92 6.82 -13.58
N ALA A 53 -5.85 8.09 -14.00
CA ALA A 53 -6.03 8.49 -15.40
C ALA A 53 -4.94 7.93 -16.34
N GLN A 54 -3.83 7.44 -15.80
CA GLN A 54 -2.73 6.80 -16.51
C GLN A 54 -2.37 5.50 -15.81
N PRO A 55 -2.05 4.42 -16.55
CA PRO A 55 -1.57 3.19 -15.96
C PRO A 55 -0.35 3.43 -15.06
N GLN A 56 -0.42 2.97 -13.83
CA GLN A 56 0.71 3.04 -12.89
C GLN A 56 1.63 1.84 -13.11
N ASN A 57 2.94 2.10 -13.05
CA ASN A 57 3.96 1.05 -13.11
C ASN A 57 4.36 0.62 -11.70
N PRO A 58 4.69 -0.66 -11.47
CA PRO A 58 5.22 -1.11 -10.20
C PRO A 58 6.59 -0.46 -9.91
N VAL A 59 6.92 -0.35 -8.62
CA VAL A 59 8.19 0.24 -8.19
C VAL A 59 9.29 -0.79 -8.34
N GLN A 60 10.33 -0.44 -9.08
CA GLN A 60 11.54 -1.25 -9.17
C GLN A 60 12.39 -1.04 -7.92
N MET A 61 12.63 -2.10 -7.17
CA MET A 61 13.48 -2.13 -5.99
C MET A 61 14.76 -2.89 -6.28
N THR A 62 15.89 -2.31 -5.87
CA THR A 62 17.22 -2.91 -5.97
C THR A 62 17.86 -2.96 -4.58
N LEU A 63 18.10 -4.17 -4.10
CA LEU A 63 18.82 -4.45 -2.86
C LEU A 63 20.25 -4.82 -3.20
N GLN A 64 21.22 -4.10 -2.64
CA GLN A 64 22.64 -4.39 -2.81
C GLN A 64 23.25 -4.76 -1.45
N ALA A 65 23.62 -6.03 -1.29
CA ALA A 65 24.34 -6.53 -0.13
C ALA A 65 25.83 -6.20 -0.25
N LEU A 66 26.38 -5.59 0.79
CA LEU A 66 27.74 -5.05 0.84
C LEU A 66 28.51 -5.62 2.04
N GLU A 67 29.78 -5.87 1.82
CA GLU A 67 30.76 -6.13 2.87
C GLU A 67 30.98 -4.88 3.74
N ALA A 68 31.62 -5.08 4.89
CA ALA A 68 32.17 -4.02 5.73
C ALA A 68 33.06 -3.02 4.95
N THR A 69 33.73 -3.48 3.90
CA THR A 69 34.59 -2.65 3.04
C THR A 69 33.82 -1.82 2.01
N GLY A 70 32.50 -1.99 1.92
CA GLY A 70 31.64 -1.35 0.92
C GLY A 70 31.61 -2.06 -0.45
N LYS A 71 32.29 -3.20 -0.60
CA LYS A 71 32.26 -4.02 -1.81
C LYS A 71 31.01 -4.91 -1.88
N PRO A 72 30.43 -5.15 -3.07
CA PRO A 72 29.35 -6.11 -3.25
C PRO A 72 29.72 -7.53 -2.80
N LEU A 73 28.87 -8.14 -1.97
CA LEU A 73 29.00 -9.55 -1.58
C LEU A 73 28.76 -10.44 -2.80
N GLN A 74 29.59 -11.47 -3.00
CA GLN A 74 29.41 -12.42 -4.08
C GLN A 74 28.65 -13.65 -3.59
N ASN A 75 27.79 -14.20 -4.46
CA ASN A 75 27.02 -15.42 -4.22
C ASN A 75 26.25 -15.39 -2.88
N ALA A 76 25.54 -14.29 -2.64
CA ALA A 76 24.69 -14.16 -1.47
C ALA A 76 23.29 -14.70 -1.77
N ASN A 77 22.69 -15.40 -0.82
CA ASN A 77 21.25 -15.65 -0.83
C ASN A 77 20.58 -14.52 -0.06
N ILE A 78 19.76 -13.74 -0.74
CA ILE A 78 19.04 -12.58 -0.18
C ILE A 78 17.58 -12.97 -0.03
N HIS A 79 17.13 -13.06 1.21
CA HIS A 79 15.73 -13.24 1.57
C HIS A 79 15.14 -11.90 1.97
N VAL A 80 14.08 -11.47 1.29
CA VAL A 80 13.38 -10.22 1.58
C VAL A 80 11.93 -10.49 1.95
N LYS A 81 11.49 -9.87 3.04
CA LYS A 81 10.08 -9.73 3.39
C LYS A 81 9.69 -8.25 3.32
N LEU A 82 8.73 -7.93 2.46
CA LEU A 82 8.15 -6.59 2.37
C LEU A 82 6.87 -6.57 3.20
N LEU A 83 6.88 -5.80 4.28
CA LEU A 83 5.74 -5.59 5.15
C LEU A 83 5.09 -4.25 4.82
N THR A 84 3.77 -4.26 4.79
CA THR A 84 2.96 -3.05 4.60
C THR A 84 3.01 -2.17 5.85
N PRO A 85 2.70 -0.87 5.72
CA PRO A 85 2.60 0.03 6.86
C PRO A 85 1.66 -0.51 7.95
N PRO A 86 1.96 -0.29 9.24
CA PRO A 86 1.15 -0.79 10.34
C PRO A 86 -0.25 -0.15 10.35
N THR A 87 -1.22 -0.89 10.90
CA THR A 87 -2.61 -0.45 10.97
C THR A 87 -2.78 0.88 11.70
N ASN A 88 -3.53 1.80 11.09
CA ASN A 88 -3.88 3.08 11.71
C ASN A 88 -5.38 3.11 12.08
N PRO A 89 -5.74 3.06 13.38
CA PRO A 89 -7.14 2.99 13.80
C PRO A 89 -7.94 4.27 13.58
N TRP A 90 -7.29 5.38 13.19
CA TRP A 90 -7.93 6.69 13.01
C TRP A 90 -7.95 7.13 11.56
N LEU A 91 -6.90 6.81 10.79
CA LEU A 91 -6.74 7.23 9.40
C LEU A 91 -6.46 6.02 8.51
N PRO A 92 -7.44 5.11 8.34
CA PRO A 92 -7.27 3.95 7.49
C PRO A 92 -6.94 4.37 6.06
N THR A 93 -6.20 3.53 5.38
CA THR A 93 -5.85 3.62 3.96
C THR A 93 -7.00 3.11 3.09
N ASP A 94 -6.83 3.21 1.77
CA ASP A 94 -7.84 2.77 0.80
C ASP A 94 -8.03 1.24 0.82
N PHE A 95 -7.03 0.50 1.31
CA PHE A 95 -7.08 -0.95 1.53
C PHE A 95 -6.78 -1.29 3.01
N PRO A 96 -7.73 -1.07 3.94
CA PRO A 96 -7.47 -1.24 5.38
C PRO A 96 -7.06 -2.67 5.78
N ILE A 97 -7.49 -3.66 5.01
CA ILE A 97 -7.23 -5.09 5.25
C ILE A 97 -5.78 -5.44 4.95
N VAL A 98 -5.13 -4.66 4.09
CA VAL A 98 -3.74 -4.83 3.70
C VAL A 98 -2.80 -4.24 4.75
N GLU A 99 -3.25 -3.35 5.63
CA GLU A 99 -2.40 -2.73 6.66
C GLU A 99 -1.83 -3.75 7.65
N GLY A 100 -0.53 -3.68 7.92
CA GLY A 100 0.17 -4.57 8.86
C GLY A 100 0.37 -6.00 8.36
N THR A 101 0.09 -6.28 7.09
CA THR A 101 0.26 -7.59 6.46
C THR A 101 1.59 -7.72 5.69
N LYS A 102 1.91 -8.93 5.25
CA LYS A 102 3.07 -9.21 4.39
C LYS A 102 2.66 -9.12 2.92
N LEU A 103 3.26 -8.18 2.20
CA LEU A 103 3.00 -7.96 0.78
C LEU A 103 3.78 -8.92 -0.11
N LEU A 104 5.05 -9.17 0.25
CA LEU A 104 5.96 -10.02 -0.54
C LEU A 104 6.91 -10.78 0.39
N ASP A 105 7.21 -12.02 0.03
CA ASP A 105 8.23 -12.87 0.65
C ASP A 105 8.97 -13.63 -0.45
N LEU A 106 10.25 -13.33 -0.69
CA LEU A 106 11.04 -14.05 -1.69
C LEU A 106 12.49 -14.22 -1.25
N ALA A 107 13.08 -15.33 -1.66
CA ALA A 107 14.50 -15.60 -1.48
C ALA A 107 15.14 -15.90 -2.83
N ALA A 108 16.25 -15.22 -3.12
CA ALA A 108 16.93 -15.34 -4.41
C ALA A 108 18.45 -15.36 -4.24
N ILE A 109 19.11 -16.12 -5.12
CA ILE A 109 20.56 -16.14 -5.23
C ILE A 109 21.02 -14.90 -6.01
N ALA A 110 21.68 -13.99 -5.31
CA ALA A 110 22.30 -12.79 -5.84
C ALA A 110 23.80 -13.06 -6.09
N ALA A 111 24.15 -13.48 -7.31
CA ALA A 111 25.53 -13.81 -7.69
C ALA A 111 26.51 -12.64 -7.47
N ASN A 112 26.07 -11.42 -7.75
CA ASN A 112 26.82 -10.17 -7.55
C ASN A 112 26.39 -9.39 -6.29
N GLY A 113 25.60 -10.02 -5.40
CA GLY A 113 25.07 -9.39 -4.20
C GLY A 113 23.94 -8.41 -4.46
N GLN A 114 23.40 -8.37 -5.69
CA GLN A 114 22.27 -7.54 -6.06
C GLN A 114 21.01 -8.40 -6.26
N LEU A 115 19.90 -7.97 -5.67
CA LEU A 115 18.56 -8.51 -5.90
C LEU A 115 17.66 -7.38 -6.42
N GLN A 116 17.04 -7.60 -7.58
CA GLN A 116 16.15 -6.64 -8.22
C GLN A 116 14.78 -7.26 -8.47
N PHE A 117 13.72 -6.54 -8.10
CA PHE A 117 12.33 -6.95 -8.33
C PHE A 117 11.45 -5.70 -8.45
N GLN A 118 10.26 -5.86 -9.01
CA GLN A 118 9.26 -4.81 -9.12
C GLN A 118 8.04 -5.21 -8.30
N GLN A 119 7.46 -4.25 -7.58
CA GLN A 119 6.27 -4.47 -6.78
C GLN A 119 5.36 -3.25 -6.83
N MET A 120 4.08 -3.48 -7.05
CA MET A 120 3.05 -2.46 -6.87
C MET A 120 2.82 -2.25 -5.36
N LEU A 121 2.87 -1.00 -4.91
CA LEU A 121 2.70 -0.63 -3.51
C LEU A 121 1.27 -0.15 -3.28
N PRO A 122 0.41 -0.92 -2.59
CA PRO A 122 -1.02 -0.66 -2.58
C PRO A 122 -1.44 0.55 -1.75
N ILE A 123 -0.71 0.86 -0.68
CA ILE A 123 -1.12 1.87 0.31
C ILE A 123 0.00 2.86 0.65
N ARG A 124 -0.36 4.06 1.11
CA ARG A 124 0.57 5.06 1.65
C ARG A 124 1.21 4.59 2.97
N GLY A 125 2.38 5.12 3.29
CA GLY A 125 3.03 4.96 4.59
C GLY A 125 4.44 4.37 4.52
N ASP A 126 4.96 3.97 5.68
CA ASP A 126 6.32 3.43 5.82
C ASP A 126 6.31 1.90 5.77
N TYR A 127 6.77 1.35 4.66
CA TYR A 127 6.98 -0.09 4.47
C TYR A 127 8.27 -0.53 5.14
N GLN A 128 8.29 -1.77 5.63
CA GLN A 128 9.50 -2.38 6.17
C GLN A 128 9.99 -3.49 5.25
N LEU A 129 11.24 -3.40 4.82
CA LEU A 129 11.94 -4.47 4.12
C LEU A 129 12.85 -5.17 5.12
N GLN A 130 12.44 -6.35 5.58
CA GLN A 130 13.29 -7.20 6.41
C GLN A 130 14.15 -8.06 5.48
N VAL A 131 15.45 -7.78 5.46
CA VAL A 131 16.40 -8.43 4.58
C VAL A 131 17.32 -9.33 5.39
N GLU A 132 17.36 -10.62 5.04
CA GLU A 132 18.32 -11.59 5.54
C GLU A 132 19.29 -11.98 4.45
N VAL A 133 20.59 -11.92 4.74
CA VAL A 133 21.66 -12.23 3.79
C VAL A 133 22.47 -13.39 4.33
N THR A 134 22.47 -14.51 3.60
CA THR A 134 23.19 -15.72 3.94
C THR A 134 24.17 -16.09 2.82
N PRO A 135 25.34 -16.69 3.13
CA PRO A 135 26.25 -17.12 2.08
C PRO A 135 25.73 -18.39 1.41
N THR A 136 25.79 -18.47 0.07
CA THR A 136 25.47 -19.72 -0.65
C THR A 136 26.57 -20.78 -0.52
N VAL A 137 27.81 -20.34 -0.26
CA VAL A 137 28.97 -21.20 0.02
C VAL A 137 29.30 -21.10 1.51
N ALA A 138 29.39 -22.24 2.18
CA ALA A 138 29.67 -22.30 3.61
C ALA A 138 30.89 -21.44 3.99
N ASN A 139 30.73 -20.60 5.01
CA ASN A 139 31.76 -19.72 5.57
C ASN A 139 32.32 -18.63 4.62
N ALA A 140 31.66 -18.31 3.51
CA ALA A 140 32.10 -17.21 2.63
C ALA A 140 32.02 -15.83 3.33
N PHE A 141 31.00 -15.62 4.16
CA PHE A 141 30.84 -14.48 5.06
C PHE A 141 29.88 -14.83 6.19
N ALA A 142 29.88 -14.05 7.28
CA ALA A 142 28.93 -14.24 8.38
C ALA A 142 27.52 -13.76 7.98
N PRO A 143 26.46 -14.57 8.16
CA PRO A 143 25.09 -14.15 7.91
C PRO A 143 24.73 -12.89 8.71
N PHE A 144 23.89 -12.04 8.13
CA PHE A 144 23.38 -10.84 8.81
C PHE A 144 21.97 -10.49 8.35
N GLN A 145 21.29 -9.69 9.15
CA GLN A 145 19.95 -9.20 8.88
C GLN A 145 19.91 -7.67 9.02
N GLN A 146 19.11 -7.02 8.19
CA GLN A 146 18.88 -5.59 8.23
C GLN A 146 17.44 -5.26 7.86
N THR A 147 16.82 -4.38 8.64
CA THR A 147 15.52 -3.79 8.29
C THR A 147 15.74 -2.45 7.62
N LEU A 148 15.19 -2.28 6.41
CA LEU A 148 15.18 -1.03 5.67
C LEU A 148 13.76 -0.45 5.66
N THR A 149 13.65 0.87 5.61
CA THR A 149 12.35 1.55 5.54
C THR A 149 12.17 2.17 4.16
N LEU A 150 10.99 1.98 3.58
CA LEU A 150 10.58 2.57 2.31
C LEU A 150 9.31 3.41 2.54
N SER A 151 9.44 4.74 2.43
CA SER A 151 8.31 5.64 2.63
C SER A 151 7.59 5.91 1.31
N VAL A 152 6.28 5.74 1.30
CA VAL A 152 5.39 6.01 0.17
C VAL A 152 4.45 7.14 0.56
N ALA A 153 4.56 8.26 -0.15
CA ALA A 153 3.73 9.43 0.12
C ALA A 153 2.33 9.27 -0.48
N GLU A 154 1.34 9.85 0.17
CA GLU A 154 -0.01 9.93 -0.39
C GLU A 154 -0.07 10.91 -1.56
N ASN A 155 -0.98 10.67 -2.50
CA ASN A 155 -1.20 11.56 -3.61
C ASN A 155 -1.76 12.92 -3.12
N SER A 156 -1.04 14.01 -3.43
CA SER A 156 -1.44 15.38 -3.08
C SER A 156 -2.83 15.78 -3.60
N ILE A 157 -3.28 15.16 -4.70
CA ILE A 157 -4.61 15.41 -5.28
C ILE A 157 -5.72 14.96 -4.32
N LYS A 158 -5.53 13.87 -3.56
CA LYS A 158 -6.52 13.40 -2.59
C LYS A 158 -6.71 14.41 -1.45
N TYR A 159 -5.64 15.01 -0.93
CA TYR A 159 -5.74 16.07 0.08
C TYR A 159 -6.48 17.31 -0.46
N ARG A 160 -6.22 17.69 -1.72
CA ARG A 160 -6.93 18.80 -2.36
C ARG A 160 -8.42 18.49 -2.50
N ASN A 161 -8.78 17.30 -2.97
CA ASN A 161 -10.17 16.89 -3.14
C ASN A 161 -10.89 16.82 -1.79
N PHE A 162 -10.23 16.29 -0.75
CA PHE A 162 -10.76 16.29 0.61
C PHE A 162 -10.99 17.70 1.15
N ALA A 163 -10.04 18.63 0.96
CA ALA A 163 -10.18 20.01 1.41
C ALA A 163 -11.36 20.73 0.72
N ILE A 164 -11.54 20.52 -0.58
CA ILE A 164 -12.68 21.05 -1.34
C ILE A 164 -13.99 20.49 -0.77
N LEU A 165 -14.07 19.17 -0.57
CA LEU A 165 -15.25 18.53 0.01
C LEU A 165 -15.55 19.06 1.42
N ALA A 166 -14.53 19.21 2.25
CA ALA A 166 -14.68 19.75 3.61
C ALA A 166 -15.24 21.18 3.60
N VAL A 167 -14.76 22.06 2.70
CA VAL A 167 -15.30 23.41 2.54
C VAL A 167 -16.77 23.38 2.12
N ILE A 168 -17.14 22.51 1.19
CA ILE A 168 -18.54 22.34 0.76
C ILE A 168 -19.40 21.89 1.95
N LEU A 169 -18.97 20.87 2.70
CA LEU A 169 -19.70 20.36 3.87
C LEU A 169 -19.87 21.42 4.96
N VAL A 170 -18.84 22.21 5.25
CA VAL A 170 -18.92 23.34 6.20
C VAL A 170 -19.91 24.38 5.68
N ALA A 171 -19.86 24.75 4.40
CA ALA A 171 -20.77 25.75 3.82
C ALA A 171 -22.23 25.28 3.86
N VAL A 172 -22.49 24.01 3.51
CA VAL A 172 -23.82 23.38 3.59
C VAL A 172 -24.32 23.35 5.02
N GLY A 173 -23.49 22.85 5.95
CA GLY A 173 -23.81 22.83 7.38
C GLY A 173 -24.12 24.24 7.89
N PHE A 174 -23.26 25.21 7.58
CA PHE A 174 -23.43 26.61 7.95
C PHE A 174 -24.75 27.20 7.44
N GLY A 175 -25.06 27.01 6.15
CA GLY A 175 -26.33 27.45 5.58
C GLY A 175 -27.54 26.82 6.28
N GLY A 176 -27.48 25.51 6.57
CA GLY A 176 -28.50 24.81 7.33
C GLY A 176 -28.69 25.40 8.73
N GLY A 177 -27.59 25.56 9.48
CA GLY A 177 -27.62 26.13 10.82
C GLY A 177 -28.12 27.58 10.84
N TRP A 178 -27.72 28.36 9.83
CA TRP A 178 -28.17 29.75 9.67
C TRP A 178 -29.69 29.84 9.49
N VAL A 179 -30.26 29.01 8.60
CA VAL A 179 -31.70 29.00 8.34
C VAL A 179 -32.48 28.51 9.56
N ILE A 180 -32.00 27.46 10.24
CA ILE A 180 -32.62 26.91 11.45
C ILE A 180 -32.58 27.92 12.61
N GLY A 181 -31.46 28.65 12.77
CA GLY A 181 -31.31 29.64 13.83
C GLY A 181 -32.13 30.91 13.63
N GLY A 182 -32.72 31.12 12.45
CA GLY A 182 -33.59 32.26 12.18
C GLY A 182 -34.93 32.12 12.89
N LYS A 183 -35.21 33.00 13.86
CA LYS A 183 -36.54 33.07 14.46
C LYS A 183 -37.54 33.56 13.42
N GLN A 184 -38.50 32.69 13.11
CA GLN A 184 -39.76 33.03 12.46
C GLN A 184 -40.85 32.84 13.51
N GLU A 185 -41.81 33.77 13.59
CA GLU A 185 -42.96 33.58 14.46
C GLU A 185 -43.71 32.32 14.01
N LEU A 186 -43.88 31.39 14.94
CA LEU A 186 -44.66 30.18 14.71
C LEU A 186 -46.12 30.58 14.60
N GLN A 187 -46.75 30.28 13.47
CA GLN A 187 -48.19 30.51 13.38
C GLN A 187 -48.92 29.55 14.34
N PRO A 188 -50.05 29.97 14.94
CA PRO A 188 -50.82 29.10 15.84
C PRO A 188 -51.17 27.77 15.15
N GLY A 189 -50.66 26.65 15.69
CA GLY A 189 -50.84 25.31 15.13
C GLY A 189 -49.64 24.76 14.34
N GLU A 190 -48.59 25.54 14.12
CA GLU A 190 -47.35 25.07 13.47
C GLU A 190 -46.33 24.52 14.48
N ILE A 191 -45.71 23.37 14.15
CA ILE A 191 -44.70 22.69 14.99
C ILE A 191 -43.28 23.23 14.71
N ALA A 192 -43.02 23.76 13.51
CA ALA A 192 -41.73 24.32 13.12
C ALA A 192 -41.90 25.43 12.06
N PRO A 193 -40.98 26.41 11.97
CA PRO A 193 -41.07 27.49 10.98
C PRO A 193 -41.08 26.98 9.54
N GLN A 194 -41.83 27.64 8.66
CA GLN A 194 -41.99 27.25 7.26
C GLN A 194 -40.64 27.04 6.53
N ARG A 195 -39.63 27.89 6.80
CA ARG A 195 -38.28 27.76 6.23
C ARG A 195 -37.56 26.49 6.66
N VAL A 196 -37.69 26.11 7.93
CA VAL A 196 -37.10 24.88 8.48
C VAL A 196 -37.77 23.67 7.85
N ARG A 197 -39.09 23.71 7.70
CA ARG A 197 -39.86 22.63 7.09
C ARG A 197 -39.53 22.45 5.61
N LEU A 198 -39.37 23.55 4.85
CA LEU A 198 -38.90 23.52 3.45
C LEU A 198 -37.48 22.95 3.35
N LEU A 199 -36.59 23.33 4.25
CA LEU A 199 -35.21 22.84 4.26
C LEU A 199 -35.15 21.34 4.57
N LEU A 200 -35.86 20.88 5.60
CA LEU A 200 -35.99 19.45 5.92
C LEU A 200 -36.63 18.66 4.78
N SER A 201 -37.69 19.18 4.16
CA SER A 201 -38.34 18.52 3.03
C SER A 201 -37.40 18.43 1.82
N GLY A 202 -36.67 19.51 1.52
CA GLY A 202 -35.65 19.50 0.47
C GLY A 202 -34.50 18.54 0.77
N ALA A 203 -34.02 18.49 2.01
CA ALA A 203 -32.99 17.56 2.44
C ALA A 203 -33.44 16.10 2.32
N ILE A 204 -34.69 15.79 2.67
CA ILE A 204 -35.26 14.45 2.49
C ILE A 204 -35.33 14.08 1.01
N VAL A 205 -35.76 14.99 0.14
CA VAL A 205 -35.81 14.74 -1.31
C VAL A 205 -34.40 14.51 -1.88
N VAL A 206 -33.43 15.35 -1.50
CA VAL A 206 -32.02 15.19 -1.93
C VAL A 206 -31.43 13.89 -1.39
N ALA A 207 -31.66 13.56 -0.12
CA ALA A 207 -31.19 12.30 0.46
C ALA A 207 -31.83 11.09 -0.22
N SER A 208 -33.13 11.16 -0.51
CA SER A 208 -33.85 10.10 -1.23
C SER A 208 -33.32 9.94 -2.65
N ALA A 209 -33.10 11.04 -3.38
CA ALA A 209 -32.52 11.03 -4.71
C ALA A 209 -31.08 10.51 -4.70
N ALA A 210 -30.27 10.91 -3.72
CA ALA A 210 -28.91 10.42 -3.54
C ALA A 210 -28.90 8.91 -3.22
N LEU A 211 -29.78 8.43 -2.33
CA LEU A 211 -29.95 7.01 -2.07
C LEU A 211 -30.41 6.26 -3.32
N LEU A 212 -31.31 6.83 -4.12
CA LEU A 212 -31.75 6.25 -5.40
C LEU A 212 -30.59 6.16 -6.41
N VAL A 213 -29.78 7.22 -6.53
CA VAL A 213 -28.59 7.22 -7.40
C VAL A 213 -27.56 6.21 -6.91
N VAL A 214 -27.29 6.15 -5.60
CA VAL A 214 -26.38 5.16 -5.02
C VAL A 214 -26.89 3.74 -5.23
N ASN A 215 -28.20 3.49 -5.04
CA ASN A 215 -28.79 2.17 -5.22
C ASN A 215 -28.81 1.75 -6.70
N ILE A 216 -29.16 2.66 -7.62
CA ILE A 216 -29.07 2.43 -9.07
C ILE A 216 -27.62 2.23 -9.50
N SER A 217 -26.68 2.98 -8.94
CA SER A 217 -25.25 2.84 -9.29
C SER A 217 -24.67 1.54 -8.74
N ALA A 218 -25.07 1.12 -7.54
CA ALA A 218 -24.69 -0.16 -6.95
C ALA A 218 -25.32 -1.34 -7.71
N GLU A 219 -26.56 -1.20 -8.17
CA GLU A 219 -27.24 -2.21 -9.00
C GLU A 219 -26.66 -2.24 -10.42
N LEU A 220 -26.23 -1.09 -10.98
CA LEU A 220 -25.52 -1.04 -12.25
C LEU A 220 -24.10 -1.62 -12.14
N SER A 221 -23.38 -1.40 -11.03
CA SER A 221 -22.10 -2.05 -10.78
C SER A 221 -22.26 -3.56 -10.56
N HIS A 222 -23.31 -4.00 -9.85
CA HIS A 222 -23.63 -5.43 -9.72
C HIS A 222 -24.27 -6.05 -10.97
N SER A 223 -24.84 -5.26 -11.87
CA SER A 223 -25.33 -5.75 -13.17
C SER A 223 -24.19 -6.07 -14.15
N HIS A 224 -22.95 -5.73 -13.78
CA HIS A 224 -21.74 -6.26 -14.39
C HIS A 224 -21.15 -7.47 -13.63
N GLU A 225 -21.69 -7.87 -12.47
CA GLU A 225 -21.16 -8.96 -11.64
C GLU A 225 -22.02 -10.23 -11.60
N HIS A 226 -23.27 -10.25 -12.07
CA HIS A 226 -24.06 -11.50 -12.11
C HIS A 226 -24.88 -11.67 -13.39
N SER A 227 -24.18 -11.94 -14.49
CA SER A 227 -24.62 -12.97 -15.44
C SER A 227 -23.61 -14.12 -15.41
N HIS A 228 -23.67 -14.94 -14.36
CA HIS A 228 -23.26 -16.34 -14.47
C HIS A 228 -24.33 -17.09 -15.28
N GLU A 229 -24.51 -16.69 -16.53
CA GLU A 229 -24.90 -17.63 -17.57
C GLU A 229 -23.61 -17.99 -18.30
N HIS A 230 -23.39 -19.28 -18.44
CA HIS A 230 -22.33 -19.87 -19.23
C HIS A 230 -22.43 -19.39 -20.68
N GLU A 231 -21.86 -18.23 -20.99
CA GLU A 231 -21.55 -17.85 -22.35
C GLU A 231 -20.04 -17.64 -22.44
N HIS A 232 -19.40 -18.65 -23.01
CA HIS A 232 -18.10 -18.56 -23.66
C HIS A 232 -18.14 -17.43 -24.71
N GLY A 233 -18.02 -16.20 -24.26
CA GLY A 233 -17.76 -15.04 -25.10
C GLY A 233 -16.28 -15.04 -25.48
N ASP A 234 -15.98 -15.75 -26.56
CA ASP A 234 -14.68 -15.84 -27.23
C ASP A 234 -14.02 -14.46 -27.45
N LYS A 235 -13.29 -14.00 -26.44
CA LYS A 235 -11.93 -13.53 -26.64
C LYS A 235 -11.00 -14.47 -25.89
N ALA A 236 -10.87 -15.68 -26.44
CA ALA A 236 -9.79 -16.59 -26.11
C ALA A 236 -8.46 -15.89 -26.43
N ILE A 237 -7.96 -15.07 -25.50
CA ILE A 237 -6.53 -14.93 -25.34
C ILE A 237 -6.09 -16.34 -25.06
N ALA A 238 -5.42 -16.98 -26.03
CA ALA A 238 -5.03 -18.38 -25.96
C ALA A 238 -4.46 -18.67 -24.56
N ALA A 239 -5.23 -19.40 -23.74
CA ALA A 239 -4.89 -19.61 -22.35
C ALA A 239 -3.55 -20.35 -22.31
N LEU A 240 -2.49 -19.64 -21.94
CA LEU A 240 -1.18 -20.23 -21.79
C LEU A 240 -1.30 -21.33 -20.72
N PRO A 241 -0.73 -22.52 -20.95
CA PRO A 241 -0.88 -23.61 -20.01
C PRO A 241 -0.03 -23.34 -18.76
N SER A 242 -0.51 -23.80 -17.60
CA SER A 242 0.26 -23.78 -16.33
C SER A 242 1.40 -24.79 -16.32
N SER A 243 1.40 -25.75 -17.26
CA SER A 243 2.48 -26.69 -17.49
C SER A 243 2.76 -26.86 -18.98
N LEU A 244 4.03 -26.79 -19.37
CA LEU A 244 4.45 -27.02 -20.74
C LEU A 244 5.66 -27.95 -20.79
N LYS A 245 5.57 -28.96 -21.67
CA LYS A 245 6.69 -29.84 -22.06
C LYS A 245 7.15 -29.46 -23.45
N THR A 246 8.31 -28.81 -23.56
CA THR A 246 8.84 -28.38 -24.85
C THR A 246 10.36 -28.28 -24.82
N GLN A 247 11.01 -28.50 -25.96
CA GLN A 247 12.46 -28.32 -26.15
C GLN A 247 13.33 -29.08 -25.11
N GLY A 248 12.85 -30.23 -24.61
CA GLY A 248 13.54 -31.03 -23.60
C GLY A 248 13.38 -30.54 -22.15
N LEU A 249 12.50 -29.56 -21.91
CA LEU A 249 12.16 -29.04 -20.59
C LEU A 249 10.68 -29.28 -20.28
N GLU A 250 10.40 -29.59 -19.02
CA GLU A 250 9.07 -29.55 -18.41
C GLU A 250 9.05 -28.40 -17.41
N VAL A 251 8.25 -27.38 -17.68
CA VAL A 251 8.06 -26.25 -16.76
C VAL A 251 6.64 -26.27 -16.22
N LYS A 252 6.51 -26.03 -14.91
CA LYS A 252 5.25 -26.01 -14.18
C LYS A 252 5.17 -24.80 -13.26
N LEU A 253 4.02 -24.13 -13.28
CA LEU A 253 3.57 -23.28 -12.19
C LEU A 253 2.80 -24.15 -11.19
N LEU A 254 3.14 -23.99 -9.92
CA LEU A 254 2.60 -24.72 -8.78
C LEU A 254 2.25 -23.71 -7.68
N GLY A 255 1.43 -24.12 -6.72
CA GLY A 255 1.02 -23.30 -5.59
C GLY A 255 -0.46 -22.98 -5.64
N HIS A 256 -0.83 -21.82 -5.11
CA HIS A 256 -2.22 -21.40 -5.00
C HIS A 256 -2.80 -21.01 -6.37
N HIS A 257 -4.06 -21.38 -6.62
CA HIS A 257 -4.87 -20.91 -7.74
C HIS A 257 -5.94 -19.90 -7.31
N HIS A 258 -6.13 -19.77 -5.99
CA HIS A 258 -7.08 -18.86 -5.36
C HIS A 258 -6.33 -18.11 -4.26
N ALA A 259 -6.60 -16.83 -4.10
CA ALA A 259 -6.04 -15.98 -3.08
C ALA A 259 -7.15 -15.12 -2.45
N THR A 260 -6.89 -14.57 -1.26
CA THR A 260 -7.82 -13.67 -0.57
C THR A 260 -7.09 -12.38 -0.24
N VAL A 261 -7.74 -11.22 -0.45
CA VAL A 261 -7.12 -9.93 -0.11
C VAL A 261 -6.73 -9.89 1.36
N GLY A 262 -5.48 -9.52 1.64
CA GLY A 262 -4.92 -9.53 2.99
C GLY A 262 -4.04 -10.76 3.29
N GLU A 263 -4.09 -11.80 2.45
CA GLU A 263 -3.32 -13.04 2.65
C GLU A 263 -2.31 -13.27 1.52
N PRO A 264 -1.07 -13.71 1.83
CA PRO A 264 -0.08 -14.00 0.80
C PRO A 264 -0.36 -15.37 0.16
N ALA A 265 -0.41 -15.41 -1.17
CA ALA A 265 -0.47 -16.63 -1.96
C ALA A 265 0.94 -17.20 -2.19
N GLU A 266 1.11 -18.49 -1.98
CA GLU A 266 2.37 -19.19 -2.29
C GLU A 266 2.42 -19.60 -3.76
N LEU A 267 3.51 -19.27 -4.44
CA LEU A 267 3.72 -19.49 -5.86
C LEU A 267 5.09 -20.10 -6.09
N VAL A 268 5.15 -21.11 -6.97
CA VAL A 268 6.39 -21.81 -7.32
C VAL A 268 6.43 -22.05 -8.81
N VAL A 269 7.55 -21.71 -9.44
CA VAL A 269 7.88 -22.20 -10.78
C VAL A 269 8.94 -23.29 -10.68
N ARG A 270 8.73 -24.42 -11.36
CA ARG A 270 9.66 -25.56 -11.41
C ARG A 270 10.02 -25.90 -12.85
N ALA A 271 11.30 -26.11 -13.12
CA ALA A 271 11.81 -26.60 -14.40
C ALA A 271 12.59 -27.91 -14.23
N ILE A 272 12.26 -28.91 -15.05
CA ILE A 272 12.88 -30.23 -15.07
C ILE A 272 13.35 -30.53 -16.49
N ASP A 273 14.52 -31.15 -16.63
CA ASP A 273 14.97 -31.73 -17.89
C ASP A 273 14.24 -33.06 -18.15
N VAL A 274 13.50 -33.12 -19.27
CA VAL A 274 12.67 -34.28 -19.63
C VAL A 274 13.50 -35.53 -19.95
N LYS A 275 14.74 -35.38 -20.41
CA LYS A 275 15.61 -36.51 -20.76
C LYS A 275 16.24 -37.14 -19.52
N THR A 276 16.70 -36.31 -18.59
CA THR A 276 17.44 -36.77 -17.40
C THR A 276 16.55 -36.94 -16.17
N GLY A 277 15.36 -36.33 -16.17
CA GLY A 277 14.48 -36.24 -15.01
C GLY A 277 15.04 -35.36 -13.89
N GLN A 278 16.16 -34.65 -14.13
CA GLN A 278 16.85 -33.84 -13.13
C GLN A 278 16.36 -32.38 -13.17
N PRO A 279 16.47 -31.65 -12.05
CA PRO A 279 16.30 -30.20 -12.01
C PRO A 279 17.04 -29.45 -13.12
N ALA A 280 16.34 -28.55 -13.83
CA ALA A 280 16.97 -27.67 -14.79
C ALA A 280 17.42 -26.37 -14.10
N THR A 281 18.74 -26.16 -14.00
CA THR A 281 19.35 -24.97 -13.37
C THR A 281 20.00 -24.02 -14.38
N ASP A 282 19.97 -24.38 -15.66
CA ASP A 282 20.51 -23.66 -16.80
C ASP A 282 19.47 -22.75 -17.49
N VAL A 283 18.42 -22.36 -16.74
CA VAL A 283 17.32 -21.51 -17.21
C VAL A 283 17.20 -20.23 -16.37
N VAL A 284 16.49 -19.24 -16.91
CA VAL A 284 16.09 -18.01 -16.23
C VAL A 284 14.58 -17.84 -16.38
N PHE A 285 13.91 -17.50 -15.28
CA PHE A 285 12.49 -17.21 -15.22
C PHE A 285 12.26 -15.70 -15.20
N ASP A 286 11.60 -15.13 -16.21
CA ASP A 286 11.04 -13.77 -16.15
C ASP A 286 9.57 -13.88 -15.71
N ILE A 287 9.33 -13.57 -14.44
CA ILE A 287 8.06 -13.76 -13.74
C ILE A 287 7.31 -12.43 -13.73
N LYS A 288 6.04 -12.43 -14.12
CA LYS A 288 5.14 -11.27 -14.04
C LYS A 288 3.77 -11.69 -13.52
N ALA A 289 3.30 -11.03 -12.48
CA ALA A 289 1.90 -11.09 -12.06
C ALA A 289 1.17 -9.87 -12.62
N LYS A 290 0.13 -10.08 -13.43
CA LYS A 290 -0.66 -9.03 -14.08
C LYS A 290 -2.12 -9.10 -13.64
N SER A 291 -2.75 -7.96 -13.41
CA SER A 291 -4.21 -7.90 -13.24
C SER A 291 -4.89 -8.26 -14.57
N LEU A 292 -5.89 -9.15 -14.53
CA LEU A 292 -6.65 -9.53 -15.72
C LEU A 292 -7.67 -8.47 -16.14
N GLU A 293 -8.16 -7.67 -15.20
CA GLU A 293 -9.14 -6.61 -15.47
C GLU A 293 -8.50 -5.38 -16.14
N ALA A 294 -7.40 -4.89 -15.57
CA ALA A 294 -6.79 -3.62 -15.97
C ALA A 294 -5.40 -3.77 -16.61
N GLY A 295 -4.83 -4.98 -16.65
CA GLY A 295 -3.60 -5.30 -17.38
C GLY A 295 -2.30 -4.74 -16.77
N TRP A 296 -2.36 -4.09 -15.60
CA TRP A 296 -1.18 -3.58 -14.91
C TRP A 296 -0.40 -4.70 -14.21
N VAL A 297 0.89 -4.45 -13.94
CA VAL A 297 1.81 -5.42 -13.34
C VAL A 297 1.86 -5.22 -11.83
N ALA A 298 1.46 -6.24 -11.07
CA ALA A 298 1.52 -6.25 -9.62
C ALA A 298 2.91 -6.61 -9.08
N PHE A 299 3.59 -7.52 -9.76
CA PHE A 299 4.91 -8.00 -9.39
C PHE A 299 5.68 -8.42 -10.63
N ALA A 300 6.99 -8.16 -10.65
CA ALA A 300 7.88 -8.73 -11.65
C ALA A 300 9.26 -9.04 -11.08
N HIS A 301 9.86 -10.15 -11.49
CA HIS A 301 11.20 -10.54 -11.06
C HIS A 301 11.85 -11.50 -12.06
N GLN A 302 13.15 -11.30 -12.31
CA GLN A 302 13.96 -12.25 -13.05
C GLN A 302 14.69 -13.17 -12.07
N ALA A 303 14.27 -14.43 -12.01
CA ALA A 303 14.79 -15.43 -11.09
C ALA A 303 15.68 -16.47 -11.80
N THR A 304 16.70 -16.94 -11.08
CA THR A 304 17.37 -18.19 -11.41
C THR A 304 16.86 -19.30 -10.47
N PRO A 305 16.56 -20.50 -10.98
CA PRO A 305 16.16 -21.62 -10.14
C PRO A 305 17.23 -22.00 -9.11
N ASN A 306 16.78 -22.54 -7.98
CA ASN A 306 17.61 -23.19 -6.97
C ASN A 306 18.12 -24.57 -7.46
N ASN A 307 18.80 -25.31 -6.59
CA ASN A 307 19.35 -26.64 -6.91
C ASN A 307 18.26 -27.70 -7.19
N GLN A 308 17.01 -27.43 -6.82
CA GLN A 308 15.83 -28.24 -7.12
C GLN A 308 15.14 -27.84 -8.43
N GLY A 309 15.67 -26.84 -9.15
CA GLY A 309 15.07 -26.37 -10.40
C GLY A 309 13.87 -25.47 -10.16
N GLU A 310 13.75 -24.90 -8.96
CA GLU A 310 12.59 -24.17 -8.50
C GLU A 310 12.92 -22.71 -8.15
N PHE A 311 11.93 -21.85 -8.31
CA PHE A 311 11.88 -20.56 -7.64
C PHE A 311 10.52 -20.42 -6.96
N ALA A 312 10.55 -20.12 -5.66
CA ALA A 312 9.38 -19.99 -4.82
C ALA A 312 9.30 -18.58 -4.23
N TRP A 313 8.10 -18.01 -4.19
CA TRP A 313 7.82 -16.75 -3.54
C TRP A 313 6.40 -16.74 -2.98
N GLN A 314 6.13 -15.80 -2.08
CA GLN A 314 4.78 -15.49 -1.65
C GLN A 314 4.45 -14.04 -1.99
N GLN A 315 3.24 -13.82 -2.47
CA GLN A 315 2.78 -12.50 -2.86
C GLN A 315 1.32 -12.32 -2.42
N GLN A 316 1.02 -11.17 -1.85
CA GLN A 316 -0.36 -10.76 -1.59
C GLN A 316 -0.94 -10.03 -2.80
N PHE A 317 -2.14 -10.42 -3.20
CA PHE A 317 -2.99 -9.68 -4.14
C PHE A 317 -3.94 -8.79 -3.32
N PHE A 318 -4.03 -7.50 -3.64
CA PHE A 318 -4.60 -6.50 -2.73
C PHE A 318 -5.88 -5.83 -3.23
N ASP A 319 -6.21 -5.97 -4.51
CA ASP A 319 -7.31 -5.29 -5.20
C ASP A 319 -8.58 -6.13 -5.30
N GLY A 320 -8.50 -7.45 -5.09
CA GLY A 320 -9.64 -8.36 -5.19
C GLY A 320 -10.01 -8.74 -6.62
N ALA A 321 -9.18 -8.42 -7.62
CA ALA A 321 -9.41 -8.75 -9.01
C ALA A 321 -8.61 -10.00 -9.42
N PRO A 322 -9.09 -10.81 -10.38
CA PRO A 322 -8.34 -11.93 -10.92
C PRO A 322 -6.99 -11.50 -11.51
N HIS A 323 -5.97 -12.32 -11.30
CA HIS A 323 -4.61 -12.08 -11.79
C HIS A 323 -4.11 -13.24 -12.64
N GLN A 324 -3.13 -12.97 -13.49
CA GLN A 324 -2.37 -13.97 -14.21
C GLN A 324 -0.89 -13.89 -13.85
N VAL A 325 -0.34 -15.00 -13.36
CA VAL A 325 1.10 -15.20 -13.20
C VAL A 325 1.63 -15.80 -14.48
N GLU A 326 2.35 -15.00 -15.25
CA GLU A 326 3.03 -15.39 -16.48
C GLU A 326 4.52 -15.58 -16.18
N VAL A 327 5.10 -16.69 -16.65
CA VAL A 327 6.54 -16.93 -16.58
C VAL A 327 7.10 -17.22 -17.95
N GLU A 328 7.98 -16.34 -18.41
CA GLU A 328 8.79 -16.56 -19.60
C GLU A 328 10.10 -17.26 -19.22
N VAL A 329 10.38 -18.37 -19.89
CA VAL A 329 11.55 -19.21 -19.62
C VAL A 329 12.56 -18.99 -20.73
N THR A 330 13.78 -18.60 -20.36
CA THR A 330 14.89 -18.34 -21.28
C THR A 330 16.12 -19.15 -20.90
N PRO A 331 17.00 -19.51 -21.84
CA PRO A 331 18.28 -20.14 -21.50
C PRO A 331 19.16 -19.17 -20.73
N LYS A 332 19.83 -19.65 -19.69
CA LYS A 332 20.80 -18.84 -18.96
C LYS A 332 21.96 -18.43 -19.90
N PRO A 333 22.40 -17.16 -19.90
CA PRO A 333 23.53 -16.74 -20.72
C PRO A 333 24.77 -17.61 -20.48
N GLY A 334 25.33 -18.17 -21.55
CA GLY A 334 26.50 -19.07 -21.48
C GLY A 334 26.21 -20.52 -21.08
N ALA A 335 24.94 -20.92 -20.93
CA ALA A 335 24.58 -22.31 -20.73
C ALA A 335 24.90 -23.19 -21.95
N ALA A 336 25.25 -24.45 -21.71
CA ALA A 336 25.48 -25.43 -22.77
C ALA A 336 24.21 -25.74 -23.57
N ARG A 337 23.05 -25.73 -22.89
CA ARG A 337 21.73 -25.87 -23.50
C ARG A 337 21.27 -24.51 -24.02
N GLN A 338 20.86 -24.46 -25.28
CA GLN A 338 20.25 -23.30 -25.90
C GLN A 338 18.89 -23.70 -26.47
N PHE A 339 17.89 -22.85 -26.29
CA PHE A 339 16.50 -23.09 -26.67
C PHE A 339 15.78 -21.74 -26.87
N SER A 340 14.69 -21.70 -27.63
CA SER A 340 13.92 -20.46 -27.82
C SER A 340 13.06 -20.19 -26.60
N SER A 341 12.84 -18.91 -26.25
CA SER A 341 11.98 -18.59 -25.11
C SER A 341 10.55 -19.12 -25.31
N PHE A 342 9.91 -19.49 -24.20
CA PHE A 342 8.52 -19.94 -24.18
C PHE A 342 7.87 -19.53 -22.86
N LYS A 343 6.54 -19.54 -22.82
CA LYS A 343 5.76 -19.03 -21.67
C LYS A 343 4.84 -20.11 -21.10
N VAL A 344 4.70 -20.07 -19.79
CA VAL A 344 3.63 -20.73 -19.04
C VAL A 344 2.86 -19.66 -18.27
N ALA A 345 1.58 -19.88 -18.02
CA ALA A 345 0.81 -18.97 -17.18
C ALA A 345 -0.19 -19.69 -16.30
N GLN A 346 -0.54 -19.06 -15.19
CA GLN A 346 -1.54 -19.54 -14.26
C GLN A 346 -2.42 -18.36 -13.84
N GLU A 347 -3.71 -18.54 -13.98
CA GLU A 347 -4.69 -17.63 -13.41
C GLU A 347 -4.82 -17.86 -11.91
N ILE A 348 -4.96 -16.76 -11.18
CA ILE A 348 -5.17 -16.68 -9.76
C ILE A 348 -6.47 -15.92 -9.54
N GLU A 349 -7.51 -16.63 -9.13
CA GLU A 349 -8.74 -16.00 -8.68
C GLU A 349 -8.47 -15.32 -7.33
N VAL A 350 -8.88 -14.06 -7.19
CA VAL A 350 -8.65 -13.30 -5.95
C VAL A 350 -10.00 -12.93 -5.36
N GLU A 351 -10.26 -13.38 -4.13
CA GLU A 351 -11.44 -13.00 -3.38
C GLU A 351 -11.22 -11.61 -2.75
N GLY A 352 -12.00 -10.64 -3.22
CA GLY A 352 -12.06 -9.31 -2.61
C GLY A 352 -12.66 -9.37 -1.20
N VAL A 353 -12.03 -8.69 -0.24
CA VAL A 353 -12.57 -8.58 1.12
C VAL A 353 -13.06 -7.15 1.35
N GLU A 354 -14.33 -7.05 1.73
CA GLU A 354 -15.00 -5.80 1.99
C GLU A 354 -14.34 -5.01 3.15
N PRO A 355 -14.15 -3.68 3.03
CA PRO A 355 -13.55 -2.88 4.10
C PRO A 355 -14.32 -3.03 5.42
N PRO A 356 -13.63 -3.18 6.58
CA PRO A 356 -14.30 -3.37 7.86
C PRO A 356 -15.33 -2.28 8.16
N LEU A 357 -16.48 -2.65 8.73
CA LEU A 357 -17.56 -1.71 9.09
C LEU A 357 -17.06 -0.53 9.92
N ARG A 358 -16.10 -0.78 10.83
CA ARG A 358 -15.47 0.26 11.65
C ARG A 358 -14.83 1.37 10.81
N SER A 359 -14.10 1.02 9.74
CA SER A 359 -13.44 2.01 8.87
C SER A 359 -14.47 2.86 8.12
N ARG A 360 -15.56 2.24 7.64
CA ARG A 360 -16.68 2.95 7.01
C ARG A 360 -17.36 3.92 7.98
N LEU A 361 -17.63 3.48 9.22
CA LEU A 361 -18.23 4.30 10.26
C LEU A 361 -17.34 5.47 10.70
N LEU A 362 -16.02 5.28 10.77
CA LEU A 362 -15.07 6.36 11.06
C LEU A 362 -15.08 7.42 9.96
N GLY A 363 -15.01 7.01 8.69
CA GLY A 363 -15.12 7.93 7.54
C GLY A 363 -16.41 8.74 7.56
N LEU A 364 -17.55 8.06 7.76
CA LEU A 364 -18.85 8.72 7.93
C LEU A 364 -18.83 9.71 9.10
N GLY A 365 -18.29 9.29 10.26
CA GLY A 365 -18.16 10.12 11.45
C GLY A 365 -17.38 11.41 11.20
N TYR A 366 -16.28 11.35 10.44
CA TYR A 366 -15.51 12.55 10.06
C TYR A 366 -16.33 13.51 9.20
N PHE A 367 -16.99 13.03 8.14
CA PHE A 367 -17.78 13.90 7.27
C PHE A 367 -18.99 14.51 7.98
N VAL A 368 -19.68 13.74 8.82
CA VAL A 368 -20.78 14.24 9.65
C VAL A 368 -20.27 15.29 10.64
N SER A 369 -19.12 15.06 11.28
CA SER A 369 -18.54 16.02 12.23
C SER A 369 -18.21 17.36 11.57
N ILE A 370 -17.62 17.36 10.37
CA ILE A 370 -17.33 18.58 9.59
C ILE A 370 -18.63 19.35 9.31
N LEU A 371 -19.68 18.65 8.89
CA LEU A 371 -20.99 19.25 8.63
C LEU A 371 -21.63 19.83 9.90
N LEU A 372 -21.57 19.11 11.03
CA LEU A 372 -22.08 19.57 12.33
C LEU A 372 -21.34 20.80 12.85
N VAL A 373 -20.03 20.91 12.62
CA VAL A 373 -19.26 22.12 12.93
C VAL A 373 -19.80 23.31 12.13
N GLY A 374 -20.02 23.14 10.82
CA GLY A 374 -20.66 24.17 9.98
C GLY A 374 -22.03 24.58 10.54
N LEU A 375 -22.89 23.61 10.84
CA LEU A 375 -24.21 23.83 11.41
C LEU A 375 -24.17 24.60 12.73
N GLY A 376 -23.30 24.21 13.65
CA GLY A 376 -23.10 24.88 14.94
C GLY A 376 -22.66 26.33 14.77
N LEU A 377 -21.73 26.60 13.84
CA LEU A 377 -21.31 27.97 13.52
C LEU A 377 -22.46 28.81 12.96
N GLY A 378 -23.25 28.26 12.02
CA GLY A 378 -24.42 28.94 11.45
C GLY A 378 -25.45 29.32 12.51
N LEU A 379 -25.79 28.38 13.39
CA LEU A 379 -26.69 28.60 14.53
C LEU A 379 -26.15 29.68 15.49
N TRP A 380 -24.88 29.58 15.85
CA TRP A 380 -24.24 30.48 16.82
C TRP A 380 -24.19 31.92 16.33
N ILE A 381 -23.80 32.15 15.08
CA ILE A 381 -23.78 33.52 14.52
C ILE A 381 -25.20 34.09 14.45
N GLN A 382 -26.17 33.29 14.02
CA GLN A 382 -27.55 33.74 13.90
C GLN A 382 -28.16 34.09 15.27
N GLN A 383 -27.81 33.35 16.33
CA GLN A 383 -28.19 33.69 17.70
C GLN A 383 -27.56 35.00 18.19
N ARG A 384 -26.29 35.24 17.86
CA ARG A 384 -25.56 36.47 18.25
C ARG A 384 -26.06 37.73 17.55
N ARG A 385 -26.58 37.60 16.32
CA ARG A 385 -27.13 38.74 15.56
C ARG A 385 -28.46 39.25 16.11
N GLN A 386 -29.10 38.53 17.03
CA GLN A 386 -30.32 39.01 17.67
C GLN A 386 -29.94 40.01 18.78
N PRO A 387 -30.31 41.29 18.65
CA PRO A 387 -30.17 42.24 19.75
C PRO A 387 -31.02 41.75 20.92
N ARG A 388 -30.51 41.90 22.15
CA ARG A 388 -31.32 41.82 23.38
C ARG A 388 -32.38 42.93 23.35
N SER A 389 -33.47 42.76 22.60
CA SER A 389 -34.59 43.72 22.58
C SER A 389 -35.55 43.57 23.76
N LEU A 390 -35.09 42.97 24.87
CA LEU A 390 -35.90 42.68 26.07
C LEU A 390 -35.34 43.34 27.34
N LEU A 391 -34.78 44.54 27.21
CA LEU A 391 -34.58 45.43 28.36
C LEU A 391 -35.20 46.84 28.19
N ASP A 392 -35.67 47.23 27.00
CA ASP A 392 -36.28 48.56 26.78
C ASP A 392 -37.81 48.61 26.91
N SER A 393 -38.52 47.48 27.07
CA SER A 393 -40.00 47.50 27.19
C SER A 393 -40.52 47.57 28.64
N LYS A 394 -39.65 47.77 29.64
CA LYS A 394 -40.04 47.96 31.06
C LYS A 394 -39.77 49.37 31.60
N ALA A 395 -39.34 50.31 30.77
CA ALA A 395 -39.12 51.71 31.17
C ALA A 395 -40.29 52.66 30.82
N LEU A 396 -41.38 52.15 30.25
CA LEU A 396 -42.59 52.92 29.92
C LEU A 396 -43.83 52.17 30.42
N ASN A 397 -44.07 52.23 31.74
CA ASN A 397 -45.40 52.26 32.35
C ASN A 397 -45.27 52.61 33.83
#